data_AF-A0A8T5EVP5-F1
#
_entry.id   AF-A0A8T5EVP5-F1
#
_cell.length_a   1.000
_cell.length_b   1.000
_cell.length_c   1.000
_cell.angle_alpha   90.00
_cell.angle_beta   90.00
_cell.angle_gamma   90.00
#
_symmetry.space_group_name_H-M   'P 1'
#
loop_
_entity.id
_entity.type
_entity.pdbx_description
1 polymer ?
#
loop_
_entity_poly.entity_id
_entity_poly.type
_entity_poly.pdbx_seq_one_letter_code
_entity_poly.pdbx_strand_id
1 'polypeptide(L)'
;EPAVMLDKFPRTAVDVFIEVLQADGGTRCAALTAASVALADAGIPMRDMVAAIASGKVADTIILDVNNEEDQAGQADMPVGYMPSLKKITLLQLDGVLTPEEYKKCVDVGVKGCEVVYELQKKALHDKYFGNRGD
;
A
#
# COMPACT_ATOMS: atom_id res chain seq x y z
N GLU A 1 7.46 9.86 1.93
CA GLU A 1 7.50 11.27 2.37
C GLU A 1 6.20 11.80 2.99
N PRO A 2 5.01 11.76 2.34
CA PRO A 2 3.84 12.49 2.82
C PRO A 2 3.28 12.01 4.17
N ALA A 3 3.60 10.79 4.58
CA ALA A 3 3.18 10.19 5.84
C ALA A 3 4.10 10.53 7.02
N VAL A 4 5.41 10.60 6.82
CA VAL A 4 6.39 10.76 7.91
C VAL A 4 6.54 12.22 8.29
N MET A 5 6.54 12.51 9.59
CA MET A 5 6.75 13.88 10.11
C MET A 5 8.24 14.24 10.17
N LEU A 6 8.87 14.40 9.00
CA LEU A 6 10.31 14.66 8.88
C LEU A 6 10.76 15.95 9.59
N ASP A 7 9.86 16.92 9.78
CA ASP A 7 10.09 18.15 10.53
C ASP A 7 10.47 17.91 12.01
N LYS A 8 10.11 16.76 12.57
CA LYS A 8 10.50 16.35 13.93
C LYS A 8 11.95 15.87 14.05
N PHE A 9 12.63 15.65 12.93
CA PHE A 9 13.97 15.08 12.91
C PHE A 9 14.94 15.90 12.02
N PRO A 10 15.28 17.13 12.41
CA PRO A 10 16.20 17.96 11.64
C PRO A 10 17.63 17.38 11.67
N ARG A 11 18.28 17.36 10.49
CA ARG A 11 19.67 16.88 10.30
C ARG A 11 19.87 15.38 10.55
N THR A 12 18.81 14.59 10.48
CA THR A 12 18.88 13.13 10.58
C THR A 12 18.50 12.46 9.26
N ALA A 13 18.92 11.23 9.07
CA ALA A 13 18.38 10.33 8.05
C ALA A 13 17.45 9.31 8.72
N VAL A 14 16.35 8.95 8.04
CA VAL A 14 15.52 7.80 8.37
C VAL A 14 15.65 6.84 7.20
N ASP A 15 16.41 5.77 7.39
CA ASP A 15 16.67 4.80 6.34
C ASP A 15 15.62 3.70 6.39
N VAL A 16 15.03 3.40 5.23
CA VAL A 16 14.05 2.33 5.06
C VAL A 16 14.61 1.37 4.01
N PHE A 17 14.89 0.14 4.43
CA PHE A 17 15.37 -0.92 3.56
C PHE A 17 14.29 -1.97 3.41
N ILE A 18 14.08 -2.44 2.17
CA ILE A 18 13.07 -3.44 1.85
C ILE A 18 13.74 -4.47 0.96
N GLU A 19 13.66 -5.73 1.36
CA GLU A 19 14.12 -6.87 0.58
C GLU A 19 12.92 -7.70 0.16
N VAL A 20 12.76 -7.92 -1.14
CA VAL A 20 11.69 -8.74 -1.71
C VAL A 20 12.17 -10.18 -1.75
N LEU A 21 11.74 -10.99 -0.78
CA LEU A 21 12.15 -12.40 -0.68
C LEU A 21 11.48 -13.28 -1.74
N GLN A 22 10.24 -12.94 -2.11
CA GLN A 22 9.46 -13.60 -3.15
C GLN A 22 8.65 -12.55 -3.89
N ALA A 23 8.57 -12.69 -5.22
CA ALA A 23 7.82 -11.79 -6.08
C ALA A 23 6.73 -12.58 -6.82
N ASP A 24 5.48 -12.12 -6.68
CA ASP A 24 4.31 -12.71 -7.35
C ASP A 24 3.27 -11.63 -7.71
N GLY A 25 3.71 -10.53 -8.32
CA GLY A 25 2.89 -9.35 -8.54
C GLY A 25 2.79 -8.45 -7.30
N GLY A 26 2.40 -7.19 -7.50
CA GLY A 26 2.12 -6.25 -6.39
C GLY A 26 3.28 -5.95 -5.42
N THR A 27 4.53 -6.33 -5.74
CA THR A 27 5.67 -6.25 -4.80
C THR A 27 5.91 -4.84 -4.25
N ARG A 28 5.65 -3.81 -5.06
CA ARG A 28 5.71 -2.41 -4.64
C ARG A 28 4.64 -2.02 -3.62
N CYS A 29 3.43 -2.57 -3.73
CA CYS A 29 2.36 -2.39 -2.76
C CYS A 29 2.68 -3.11 -1.45
N ALA A 30 3.19 -4.34 -1.54
CA ALA A 30 3.64 -5.10 -0.38
C ALA A 30 4.79 -4.39 0.35
N ALA A 31 5.79 -3.92 -0.40
CA ALA A 31 6.92 -3.15 0.10
C ALA A 31 6.47 -1.88 0.82
N LEU A 32 5.59 -1.07 0.21
CA LEU A 32 5.09 0.16 0.81
C LEU A 32 4.29 -0.10 2.09
N THR A 33 3.45 -1.14 2.09
CA THR A 33 2.68 -1.58 3.26
C THR A 33 3.62 -2.04 4.39
N ALA A 34 4.66 -2.82 4.07
CA ALA A 34 5.66 -3.29 5.02
C ALA A 34 6.48 -2.13 5.61
N ALA A 35 6.92 -1.19 4.77
CA ALA A 35 7.64 0.01 5.20
C ALA A 35 6.80 0.85 6.17
N SER A 36 5.51 1.03 5.89
CA SER A 36 4.60 1.75 6.78
C SER A 36 4.50 1.09 8.15
N VAL A 37 4.35 -0.24 8.20
CA VAL A 37 4.31 -0.98 9.47
C VAL A 37 5.65 -0.91 10.20
N ALA A 38 6.78 -1.05 9.49
CA ALA A 38 8.11 -0.97 10.07
C ALA A 38 8.41 0.41 10.68
N LEU A 39 7.99 1.50 10.01
CA LEU A 39 8.12 2.86 10.54
C LEU A 39 7.28 3.08 11.81
N ALA A 40 6.05 2.55 11.82
CA ALA A 40 5.20 2.57 13.01
C ALA A 40 5.82 1.77 14.16
N ASP A 41 6.36 0.58 13.87
CA ASP A 41 7.02 -0.29 14.83
C ASP A 41 8.29 0.34 15.44
N ALA A 42 9.04 1.08 14.63
CA ALA A 42 10.20 1.86 15.06
C ALA A 42 9.81 3.10 15.88
N GLY A 43 8.51 3.39 16.06
CA GLY A 43 8.02 4.55 16.80
C GLY A 43 8.26 5.88 16.09
N ILE A 44 8.49 5.87 14.77
CA ILE A 44 8.65 7.09 13.99
C ILE A 44 7.28 7.79 13.86
N PRO A 45 7.14 9.05 14.29
CA PRO A 45 5.89 9.77 14.15
C PRO A 45 5.45 9.92 12.68
N MET A 46 4.27 9.38 12.39
CA MET A 46 3.60 9.51 11.11
C MET A 46 2.25 10.19 11.27
N ARG A 47 1.80 10.88 10.22
CA ARG A 47 0.47 11.53 10.16
C ARG A 47 -0.65 10.49 10.01
N ASP A 48 -0.35 9.42 9.28
CA ASP A 48 -1.19 8.24 9.08
C ASP A 48 -0.30 7.08 8.60
N MET A 49 -0.76 5.84 8.69
CA MET A 49 -0.12 4.73 7.98
C MET A 49 -0.48 4.78 6.49
N VAL A 50 0.38 4.20 5.67
CA VAL A 50 0.15 4.03 4.24
C VAL A 50 -0.18 2.56 3.97
N ALA A 51 -1.37 2.33 3.44
CA ALA A 51 -1.77 1.05 2.87
C ALA A 51 -1.62 1.11 1.35
N ALA A 52 -1.28 -0.01 0.72
CA ALA A 52 -1.18 -0.05 -0.74
C ALA A 52 -1.68 -1.36 -1.31
N ILE A 53 -2.29 -1.28 -2.49
CA ILE A 53 -2.78 -2.42 -3.25
C ILE A 53 -2.73 -2.13 -4.75
N ALA A 54 -2.55 -3.16 -5.57
CA ALA A 54 -2.65 -3.05 -7.02
C ALA A 54 -4.09 -3.32 -7.47
N SER A 55 -4.57 -2.51 -8.40
CA SER A 55 -5.82 -2.76 -9.13
C SER A 55 -5.48 -2.80 -10.61
N GLY A 56 -6.21 -3.56 -11.41
CA GLY A 56 -5.83 -3.75 -12.80
C GLY A 56 -6.99 -4.16 -13.68
N LYS A 57 -6.68 -4.44 -14.94
CA LYS A 57 -7.63 -4.92 -15.94
C LYS A 57 -7.08 -6.19 -16.58
N VAL A 58 -7.85 -7.27 -16.52
CA VAL A 58 -7.55 -8.56 -17.15
C VAL A 58 -8.80 -9.03 -17.88
N ALA A 59 -8.66 -9.44 -19.15
CA ALA A 59 -9.77 -9.93 -19.99
C ALA A 59 -11.03 -9.02 -19.92
N ASP A 60 -10.81 -7.71 -20.07
CA ASP A 60 -11.85 -6.67 -19.99
C ASP A 60 -12.60 -6.53 -18.65
N THR A 61 -12.06 -7.13 -17.59
CA THR A 61 -12.61 -7.07 -16.23
C THR A 61 -11.65 -6.34 -15.30
N ILE A 62 -12.17 -5.41 -14.50
CA ILE A 62 -11.40 -4.74 -13.45
C ILE A 62 -11.25 -5.69 -12.26
N ILE A 63 -10.00 -5.90 -11.84
CA ILE A 63 -9.63 -6.77 -10.72
C ILE A 63 -8.87 -5.99 -9.64
N LEU A 64 -8.83 -6.56 -8.45
CA LEU A 64 -8.09 -6.05 -7.30
C LEU A 64 -7.09 -7.12 -6.86
N ASP A 65 -5.90 -6.67 -6.46
CA ASP A 65 -4.77 -7.49 -6.01
C ASP A 65 -4.21 -8.40 -7.12
N VAL A 66 -3.68 -7.74 -8.16
CA VAL A 66 -3.13 -8.38 -9.36
C VAL A 66 -1.91 -9.23 -9.02
N ASN A 67 -1.96 -10.53 -9.36
CA ASN A 67 -0.81 -11.44 -9.25
C ASN A 67 0.11 -11.36 -10.47
N ASN A 68 1.23 -12.09 -10.49
CA ASN A 68 2.20 -12.02 -11.59
C ASN A 68 1.66 -12.50 -12.94
N GLU A 69 0.82 -13.55 -12.95
CA GLU A 69 0.22 -14.05 -14.20
C GLU A 69 -0.78 -13.04 -14.77
N GLU A 70 -1.59 -12.45 -13.89
CA GLU A 70 -2.55 -11.40 -14.22
C GLU A 70 -1.89 -10.12 -14.68
N ASP A 71 -0.74 -9.75 -14.11
CA ASP A 71 0.06 -8.59 -14.54
C ASP A 71 0.65 -8.81 -15.94
N GLN A 72 1.24 -9.99 -16.18
CA GLN A 72 1.85 -10.32 -17.48
C GLN A 72 0.83 -10.48 -18.61
N ALA A 73 -0.34 -11.04 -18.32
CA ALA A 73 -1.41 -11.25 -19.30
C ALA A 73 -2.42 -10.08 -19.36
N GLY A 74 -2.35 -9.17 -18.39
CA GLY A 74 -3.31 -8.09 -18.21
C GLY A 74 -3.15 -6.94 -19.19
N GLN A 75 -4.20 -6.15 -19.31
CA GLN A 75 -4.19 -4.91 -20.11
C GLN A 75 -3.67 -3.71 -19.32
N ALA A 76 -3.78 -3.75 -17.99
CA ALA A 76 -3.34 -2.65 -17.14
C ALA A 76 -3.06 -3.11 -15.69
N ASP A 77 -2.06 -2.49 -15.08
CA ASP A 77 -1.71 -2.61 -13.68
C ASP A 77 -1.59 -1.21 -13.04
N MET A 78 -2.30 -0.99 -11.96
CA MET A 78 -2.46 0.30 -11.32
C MET A 78 -2.36 0.21 -9.78
N PRO A 79 -1.15 0.31 -9.23
CA PRO A 79 -0.91 0.46 -7.81
C PRO A 79 -1.46 1.76 -7.27
N VAL A 80 -2.05 1.63 -6.09
CA VAL A 80 -2.53 2.75 -5.30
C VAL A 80 -1.94 2.61 -3.91
N GLY A 81 -1.28 3.67 -3.43
CA GLY A 81 -0.91 3.86 -2.04
C GLY A 81 -1.77 4.95 -1.42
N TYR A 82 -2.35 4.71 -0.25
CA TYR A 82 -3.37 5.55 0.34
C TYR A 82 -3.19 5.72 1.85
N MET A 83 -3.46 6.93 2.35
CA MET A 83 -3.59 7.27 3.77
C MET A 83 -5.08 7.43 4.09
N PRO A 84 -5.75 6.40 4.64
CA PRO A 84 -7.21 6.39 4.78
C PRO A 84 -7.77 7.47 5.68
N SER A 85 -7.10 7.78 6.80
CA SER A 85 -7.58 8.80 7.75
C SER A 85 -7.53 10.21 7.16
N LEU A 86 -6.56 10.47 6.28
CA LEU A 86 -6.38 11.75 5.60
C LEU A 86 -7.04 11.81 4.22
N LYS A 87 -7.62 10.71 3.78
CA LYS A 87 -8.17 10.50 2.43
C LYS A 87 -7.23 10.93 1.31
N LYS A 88 -5.93 10.62 1.47
CA LYS A 88 -4.88 11.14 0.58
C LYS A 88 -4.15 10.01 -0.13
N ILE A 89 -4.09 10.09 -1.46
CA ILE A 89 -3.27 9.20 -2.28
C ILE A 89 -1.80 9.63 -2.16
N THR A 90 -0.93 8.65 -1.93
CA THR A 90 0.52 8.82 -1.76
C THR A 90 1.32 8.17 -2.88
N LEU A 91 0.75 7.17 -3.54
CA LEU A 91 1.29 6.53 -4.72
C LEU A 91 0.14 6.26 -5.69
N LEU A 92 0.35 6.61 -6.96
CA LEU A 92 -0.55 6.26 -8.05
C LEU A 92 0.30 6.08 -9.30
N GLN A 93 0.33 4.87 -9.80
CA GLN A 93 1.06 4.52 -11.02
C GLN A 93 0.11 3.75 -11.90
N LEU A 94 0.26 3.88 -13.22
CA LEU A 94 -0.50 3.12 -14.20
C LEU A 94 0.49 2.59 -15.23
N ASP A 95 0.48 1.29 -15.43
CA ASP A 95 1.04 0.63 -16.60
C ASP A 95 -0.10 0.02 -17.42
N GLY A 96 0.03 0.06 -18.74
CA GLY A 96 -1.01 -0.37 -19.67
C GLY A 96 -2.05 0.69 -20.04
N VAL A 97 -3.21 0.25 -20.55
CA VAL A 97 -4.21 1.12 -21.18
C VAL A 97 -5.57 0.96 -20.51
N LEU A 98 -6.09 2.07 -20.01
CA LEU A 98 -7.44 2.18 -19.46
C LEU A 98 -8.18 3.34 -20.11
N THR A 99 -9.48 3.18 -20.33
CA THR A 99 -10.36 4.32 -20.62
C THR A 99 -10.51 5.22 -19.39
N PRO A 100 -10.94 6.48 -19.54
CA PRO A 100 -11.15 7.38 -18.39
C PRO A 100 -12.12 6.82 -17.34
N GLU A 101 -13.15 6.09 -17.78
CA GLU A 101 -14.13 5.47 -16.89
C GLU A 101 -13.53 4.30 -16.11
N GLU A 102 -12.77 3.44 -16.80
CA GLU A 102 -12.08 2.31 -16.17
C GLU A 102 -11.01 2.79 -15.20
N TYR A 103 -10.23 3.80 -15.57
CA TYR A 103 -9.24 4.42 -14.69
C TYR A 103 -9.87 4.89 -13.37
N LYS A 104 -10.98 5.63 -13.45
CA LYS A 104 -11.69 6.10 -12.25
C LYS A 104 -12.18 4.92 -11.40
N LYS A 105 -12.72 3.89 -12.05
CA LYS A 105 -13.17 2.67 -11.36
C LYS A 105 -12.02 1.92 -10.69
N CYS A 106 -10.87 1.80 -11.34
CA CYS A 106 -9.66 1.20 -10.74
C CYS A 106 -9.22 1.99 -9.51
N VAL A 107 -9.24 3.33 -9.56
CA VAL A 107 -8.85 4.15 -8.41
C VAL A 107 -9.81 3.93 -7.25
N ASP A 108 -11.11 3.95 -7.51
CA ASP A 108 -12.14 3.74 -6.49
C ASP A 108 -12.04 2.35 -5.84
N VAL A 109 -11.78 1.31 -6.65
CA VAL A 109 -11.61 -0.07 -6.16
C VAL A 109 -10.30 -0.23 -5.39
N GLY A 110 -9.19 0.33 -5.89
CA GLY A 110 -7.89 0.32 -5.22
C GLY A 110 -7.91 1.06 -3.87
N VAL A 111 -8.59 2.21 -3.79
CA VAL A 111 -8.78 2.93 -2.52
C VAL A 111 -9.54 2.09 -1.49
N LYS A 112 -10.64 1.43 -1.90
CA LYS A 112 -11.38 0.52 -1.01
C LYS A 112 -10.53 -0.68 -0.57
N GLY A 113 -9.71 -1.24 -1.46
CA GLY A 113 -8.76 -2.28 -1.12
C GLY A 113 -7.74 -1.83 -0.08
N CYS A 114 -7.22 -0.60 -0.22
CA CYS A 114 -6.31 -0.01 0.76
C CYS A 114 -6.95 0.13 2.15
N GLU A 115 -8.25 0.43 2.25
CA GLU A 115 -8.95 0.50 3.55
C GLU A 115 -8.96 -0.86 4.27
N VAL A 116 -9.11 -1.95 3.53
CA VAL A 116 -9.03 -3.32 4.09
C VAL A 116 -7.62 -3.63 4.60
N VAL A 117 -6.60 -3.36 3.78
CA VAL A 117 -5.19 -3.55 4.14
C VAL A 117 -4.83 -2.71 5.37
N TYR A 118 -5.33 -1.48 5.46
CA TYR A 118 -5.08 -0.58 6.57
C TYR A 118 -5.60 -1.10 7.91
N GLU A 119 -6.80 -1.69 7.94
CA GLU A 119 -7.32 -2.31 9.16
C GLU A 119 -6.50 -3.55 9.57
N LEU A 120 -5.99 -4.31 8.59
CA LEU A 120 -5.05 -5.41 8.87
C LEU A 120 -3.72 -4.91 9.43
N GLN A 121 -3.15 -3.81 8.90
CA GLN A 121 -1.93 -3.19 9.44
C GLN A 121 -2.13 -2.76 10.90
N LYS A 122 -3.24 -2.09 11.21
CA LYS A 122 -3.59 -1.69 12.59
C LYS A 122 -3.71 -2.89 13.50
N LYS A 123 -4.42 -3.91 13.06
CA LYS A 123 -4.59 -5.15 13.83
C LYS A 123 -3.25 -5.82 14.11
N ALA A 124 -2.36 -5.93 13.12
CA ALA A 124 -1.04 -6.52 13.29
C ALA A 124 -0.19 -5.78 14.35
N LEU A 125 -0.18 -4.44 14.32
CA LEU A 125 0.50 -3.63 15.34
C LEU A 125 -0.17 -3.79 16.71
N HIS A 126 -1.50 -3.76 16.76
CA HIS A 126 -2.25 -3.93 18.01
C HIS A 126 -1.97 -5.30 18.64
N ASP A 127 -2.04 -6.38 17.87
CA ASP A 127 -1.79 -7.73 18.34
C ASP A 127 -0.34 -7.91 18.86
N LYS A 128 0.63 -7.23 18.24
CA LYS A 128 2.04 -7.25 18.70
C LYS A 128 2.24 -6.62 20.07
N TYR A 129 1.60 -5.47 20.33
CA TYR A 129 1.87 -4.66 21.54
C TYR A 129 0.82 -4.80 22.64
N PHE A 130 -0.41 -5.19 22.29
CA PHE A 130 -1.56 -5.26 23.19
C PHE A 130 -2.34 -6.58 23.09
N GLY A 131 -2.02 -7.43 22.11
CA GLY A 131 -2.56 -8.78 22.08
C GLY A 131 -2.09 -9.55 23.30
N ASN A 132 -3.01 -10.28 23.96
CA ASN A 132 -2.69 -11.17 25.09
C ASN A 132 -1.61 -12.17 24.65
N ARG A 133 -0.34 -11.83 24.90
CA ARG A 133 0.70 -12.83 25.11
C ARG A 133 0.33 -13.47 26.44
N GLY A 134 -0.24 -14.67 26.36
CA GLY A 134 -0.46 -15.50 27.53
C GLY A 134 0.90 -15.83 28.11
N ASP A 135 1.30 -15.03 29.10
CA ASP A 135 2.33 -15.33 30.07
C ASP A 135 1.69 -16.10 31.24
#